data_AF-A0A1G8VWL8-F1
#
_entry.id   AF-A0A1G8VWL8-F1
#
_cell.length_a   1.000
_cell.length_b   1.000
_cell.length_c   1.000
_cell.angle_alpha   90.00
_cell.angle_beta   90.00
_cell.angle_gamma   90.00
#
_symmetry.space_group_name_H-M   'P 1'
#
loop_
_entity.id
_entity.type
_entity.pdbx_description
1 polymer ?
#
loop_
_entity_poly.entity_id
_entity_poly.type
_entity_poly.pdbx_seq_one_letter_code
_entity_poly.pdbx_strand_id
1 'polypeptide(L)' 'MFRPLRLALPIAALLALPQPGNAAPAPWYQWRSLVNGALFCAQTSPGPGWEQVAGPFRNPRCQPH' A
#
# COMPACT_ATOMS: atom_id res chain seq x y z
N MET A 1 -27.83 -3.18 43.30
CA MET A 1 -26.80 -2.32 42.68
C MET A 1 -25.61 -3.17 42.26
N PHE A 2 -25.69 -3.85 41.11
CA PHE A 2 -24.51 -4.52 40.55
C PHE A 2 -23.62 -3.44 39.95
N ARG A 3 -22.41 -3.28 40.48
CA ARG A 3 -21.40 -2.34 39.95
C ARG A 3 -20.54 -3.15 38.98
N PRO A 4 -20.82 -3.15 37.66
CA PRO A 4 -20.12 -3.99 36.68
C PRO A 4 -18.70 -3.47 36.38
N LEU A 5 -18.26 -2.44 37.13
CA LEU A 5 -17.11 -1.59 36.85
C LEU A 5 -15.78 -2.34 36.82
N ARG A 6 -15.68 -3.53 37.43
CA ARG A 6 -14.42 -4.31 37.45
C ARG A 6 -14.14 -5.07 36.15
N LEU A 7 -15.18 -5.43 35.39
CA LEU A 7 -15.04 -6.17 34.12
C LEU A 7 -14.98 -5.25 32.89
N ALA A 8 -15.48 -4.02 33.00
CA ALA A 8 -15.41 -3.04 31.91
C ALA A 8 -13.96 -2.57 31.63
N LEU A 9 -13.12 -2.51 32.67
CA LEU A 9 -11.74 -2.02 32.57
C LEU A 9 -10.80 -2.89 31.70
N PRO A 10 -10.75 -4.24 31.86
CA PRO A 10 -9.89 -5.07 31.00
C PRO A 10 -10.37 -5.09 29.55
N ILE A 11 -11.68 -5.08 29.29
CA ILE A 11 -12.24 -5.12 27.93
C ILE A 11 -11.91 -3.82 27.17
N ALA A 12 -11.99 -2.67 27.84
CA ALA A 12 -11.57 -1.40 27.25
C ALA A 12 -10.07 -1.37 26.92
N ALA A 13 -9.23 -2.02 27.73
CA ALA A 13 -7.79 -2.11 27.47
C ALA A 13 -7.46 -2.96 26.23
N LEU A 14 -8.24 -4.02 25.93
CA LEU A 14 -8.07 -4.85 24.73
C LEU A 14 -8.44 -4.11 23.43
N LEU A 15 -9.40 -3.18 23.47
CA LEU A 15 -9.81 -2.37 22.31
C LEU A 15 -8.82 -1.25 21.98
N ALA A 16 -7.91 -0.92 22.90
CA ALA A 16 -6.88 0.11 22.70
C ALA A 16 -5.62 -0.42 21.98
N LEU A 17 -5.56 -1.72 21.69
CA LEU A 17 -4.44 -2.30 20.94
C LEU A 17 -4.50 -1.88 19.46
N PRO A 18 -3.35 -1.56 18.83
CA PRO A 18 -3.30 -1.26 17.41
C PRO A 18 -3.76 -2.49 16.62
N GLN A 19 -4.80 -2.32 15.80
CA GLN A 19 -5.31 -3.39 14.95
C GLN A 19 -4.37 -3.59 13.76
N PRO A 20 -4.11 -4.83 13.33
CA PRO A 20 -3.36 -5.08 12.11
C PRO A 20 -4.11 -4.47 10.92
N GLY A 21 -3.47 -3.52 10.24
CA GLY A 21 -3.98 -2.96 9.00
C GLY A 21 -3.80 -3.97 7.86
N ASN A 22 -4.82 -4.12 7.01
CA ASN A 22 -4.67 -4.85 5.76
C ASN A 22 -3.91 -3.96 4.77
N ALA A 23 -2.60 -4.16 4.66
CA ALA A 23 -1.79 -3.52 3.63
C ALA A 23 -1.88 -4.37 2.35
N ALA A 24 -2.55 -3.85 1.32
CA ALA A 24 -2.47 -4.46 -0.01
C ALA A 24 -1.03 -4.38 -0.53
N PRO A 25 -0.57 -5.36 -1.34
CA PRO A 25 0.70 -5.24 -2.03
C PRO A 25 0.74 -3.95 -2.84
N ALA A 26 1.84 -3.21 -2.75
CA ALA A 26 1.95 -1.95 -3.45
C ALA A 26 1.93 -2.17 -4.98
N PRO A 27 1.12 -1.39 -5.72
CA PRO A 27 1.00 -1.53 -7.16
C PRO A 27 2.28 -1.06 -7.86
N TRP A 28 2.64 -1.74 -8.95
CA TRP A 28 3.75 -1.37 -9.81
C TRP A 28 3.23 -0.81 -11.14
N TYR A 29 3.94 0.17 -11.69
CA TYR A 29 3.58 0.81 -12.96
C TYR A 29 4.78 0.83 -13.90
N GLN A 30 4.49 0.73 -15.19
CA GLN A 30 5.50 0.87 -16.23
C GLN A 30 5.56 2.33 -16.64
N TRP A 31 6.74 2.91 -16.53
CA TRP A 31 7.05 4.28 -16.87
C TRP A 31 7.87 4.33 -18.15
N ARG A 32 7.59 5.30 -19.01
CA ARG A 32 8.37 5.60 -20.21
C ARG A 32 9.06 6.94 -20.05
N SER A 33 10.36 6.97 -20.32
CA SER A 33 11.14 8.21 -20.36
C SER A 33 10.73 9.03 -21.57
N LEU A 34 10.37 10.29 -21.34
CA LEU A 34 10.07 11.26 -22.39
C LEU A 34 11.33 11.70 -23.16
N VAL A 35 12.52 11.49 -22.60
CA VAL A 35 13.80 11.89 -23.20
C VAL A 35 14.27 10.89 -24.26
N ASN A 36 14.09 9.59 -24.00
CA ASN A 36 14.67 8.53 -24.82
C ASN A 36 13.76 7.31 -25.03
N GLY A 37 12.53 7.32 -24.52
CA GLY A 37 11.60 6.20 -24.65
C GLY A 37 11.93 4.98 -23.80
N ALA A 38 12.96 5.03 -22.95
CA ALA A 38 13.33 3.91 -22.09
C ALA A 38 12.19 3.52 -21.14
N LEU A 39 12.03 2.22 -20.92
CA LEU A 39 11.02 1.68 -20.01
C LEU A 39 11.61 1.37 -18.64
N PHE A 40 10.87 1.71 -17.59
CA PHE A 40 11.26 1.46 -16.20
C PHE A 40 10.05 1.05 -15.36
N CYS A 41 10.20 0.02 -14.53
CA CYS A 41 9.12 -0.44 -13.65
C CYS A 41 9.34 0.11 -12.24
N ALA A 42 8.35 0.84 -11.72
CA ALA A 42 8.41 1.45 -10.40
C ALA A 42 7.02 1.66 -9.79
N GLN A 43 6.93 1.64 -8.46
CA GLN A 43 5.68 1.90 -7.73
C GLN A 43 5.23 3.36 -7.83
N THR A 44 6.17 4.29 -7.98
CA THR A 44 5.95 5.74 -8.09
C THR A 44 6.71 6.31 -9.29
N SER A 45 6.35 7.53 -9.72
CA SER A 45 7.05 8.20 -10.81
C SER A 45 8.54 8.41 -10.47
N PRO A 46 9.48 8.09 -11.37
CA PRO A 46 10.89 8.40 -11.18
C PRO A 46 11.20 9.91 -11.17
N GLY A 47 10.29 10.74 -11.67
CA GLY A 47 10.42 12.20 -11.66
C GLY A 47 9.86 12.88 -12.91
N PRO A 48 10.08 14.19 -13.06
CA PRO A 48 9.76 14.92 -14.29
C PRO A 48 10.46 14.29 -15.49
N GLY A 49 9.75 14.12 -16.60
CA GLY A 49 10.29 13.42 -17.77
C GLY A 49 9.91 11.94 -17.86
N TRP A 50 9.02 11.46 -17.00
CA TRP A 50 8.45 10.11 -17.08
C TRP A 50 6.93 10.16 -17.19
N GLU A 51 6.39 9.36 -18.10
CA GLU A 51 4.95 9.15 -18.24
C GLU A 51 4.59 7.70 -17.87
N GLN A 52 3.46 7.51 -17.19
CA GLN A 52 2.94 6.18 -16.92
C GLN A 52 2.29 5.62 -18.20
N VAL A 53 2.72 4.44 -18.64
CA VAL A 53 2.22 3.82 -19.88
C VAL A 53 1.51 2.49 -19.69
N ALA A 54 1.66 1.83 -18.53
CA ALA A 54 0.92 0.61 -18.18
C ALA A 54 0.87 0.38 -16.66
N GLY A 55 0.00 -0.55 -16.25
CA GLY A 55 -0.23 -0.95 -14.85
C GLY A 55 -1.67 -0.66 -14.38
N PRO A 56 -2.03 -1.06 -13.15
CA PRO A 56 -1.16 -1.59 -12.09
C PRO A 56 -0.77 -3.07 -12.27
N PHE A 57 0.49 -3.39 -11.98
CA PHE A 57 1.05 -4.75 -11.90
C PHE A 57 1.26 -5.18 -10.45
N ARG A 58 1.25 -6.49 -10.22
CA ARG A 58 1.46 -7.09 -8.88
C ARG A 58 2.92 -7.41 -8.58
N ASN A 59 3.84 -7.14 -9.50
CA ASN A 59 5.25 -7.51 -9.39
C ASN A 59 6.19 -6.41 -9.91
N PRO A 60 7.45 -6.38 -9.41
CA PRO A 60 8.46 -5.38 -9.79
C PRO A 60 8.98 -5.50 -11.23
N ARG A 61 8.54 -6.51 -11.99
CA ARG A 61 8.93 -6.70 -13.39
C ARG A 61 7.89 -6.15 -14.36
N CYS A 62 6.77 -5.62 -13.87
CA CYS A 62 5.66 -5.13 -14.69
C CYS A 62 5.19 -6.17 -15.72
N GLN A 63 5.08 -7.43 -15.28
CA GLN A 63 4.66 -8.54 -16.15
C GLN A 63 3.26 -9.05 -15.75
N PRO A 64 2.46 -9.51 -16.73
CA PRO A 64 1.28 -10.33 -16.44
C PRO A 64 1.68 -11.60 -15.66
N HIS A 65 0.80 -12.07 -14.78
CA HIS A 65 0.94 -13.35 -14.07
C HIS A 65 0.12 -14.43 -14.78
#